data_AF-A0A5R8QK23-F1
#
_entry.id   AF-A0A5R8QK23-F1
#
_cell.length_a   1.000
_cell.length_b   1.000
_cell.length_c   1.000
_cell.angle_alpha   90.00
_cell.angle_beta   90.00
_cell.angle_gamma   90.00
#
_symmetry.space_group_name_H-M   'P 1'
#
loop_
_entity.id
_entity.type
_entity.pdbx_description
1 polymer ?
#
loop_
_entity_poly.entity_id
_entity_poly.type
_entity_poly.pdbx_seq_one_letter_code
_entity_poly.pdbx_strand_id
1 'polypeptide(L)'
;MDLLSIASNCATILTAVVATATAVYFFRLKRQRIRILETYLKFSVEKGQARRLPHLMAECLMTEGQLFEAALASRKVNVWNAFDDDGNETPIILFNYDPKGRARKVRSK
;
A
#
# COMPACT_ATOMS: atom_id res chain seq x y z
N MET A 1 1.69 9.78 50.39
CA MET A 1 0.66 9.13 49.53
C MET A 1 0.47 10.06 48.36
N ASP A 2 1.32 9.87 47.36
CA ASP A 2 1.92 10.98 46.64
C ASP A 2 1.13 11.31 45.38
N LEU A 3 0.66 12.56 45.29
CA LEU A 3 -0.11 13.11 44.17
C LEU A 3 0.55 12.83 42.81
N LEU A 4 1.89 12.75 42.80
CA LEU A 4 2.71 12.41 41.65
C LEU A 4 2.42 11.00 41.09
N SER A 5 2.20 10.01 41.96
CA SER A 5 1.91 8.63 41.54
C SER A 5 0.51 8.51 40.93
N ILE A 6 -0.45 9.28 41.45
CA ILE A 6 -1.82 9.35 40.90
C ILE A 6 -1.80 10.03 39.53
N ALA A 7 -1.11 11.18 39.42
CA ALA A 7 -0.97 11.91 38.16
C ALA A 7 -0.25 11.08 37.08
N SER A 8 0.82 10.37 37.44
CA SER A 8 1.55 9.51 36.50
C SER A 8 0.70 8.33 36.01
N ASN A 9 -0.04 7.66 36.89
CA ASN A 9 -0.91 6.56 36.48
C ASN A 9 -2.02 7.03 35.53
N CYS A 10 -2.62 8.20 35.79
CA CYS A 10 -3.58 8.81 34.88
C CYS A 10 -2.95 9.13 33.51
N ALA A 11 -1.75 9.71 33.47
CA ALA A 11 -1.05 10.01 32.24
C ALA A 11 -0.76 8.74 31.42
N THR A 12 -0.26 7.67 32.06
CA THR A 12 0.02 6.39 31.39
C THR A 12 -1.24 5.76 30.80
N ILE A 13 -2.36 5.79 31.53
CA ILE A 13 -3.65 5.28 31.03
C ILE A 13 -4.11 6.09 29.82
N LEU A 14 -4.04 7.41 29.88
CA LEU A 14 -4.41 8.27 28.76
C LEU A 14 -3.53 8.04 27.54
N THR A 15 -2.21 7.96 27.72
CA THR A 15 -1.26 7.67 26.64
C THR A 15 -1.54 6.30 26.03
N ALA A 16 -1.80 5.28 26.85
CA ALA A 16 -2.13 3.94 26.37
C ALA A 16 -3.41 3.95 25.53
N VAL A 17 -4.46 4.67 25.96
CA VAL A 17 -5.71 4.79 25.20
C VAL A 17 -5.47 5.48 23.86
N VAL A 18 -4.76 6.61 23.85
CA VAL A 18 -4.46 7.35 22.61
C VAL A 18 -3.58 6.51 21.67
N ALA A 19 -2.58 5.81 22.20
CA ALA A 19 -1.72 4.92 21.42
C ALA A 19 -2.51 3.77 20.79
N THR A 20 -3.40 3.14 21.56
CA THR A 20 -4.25 2.06 21.04
C THR A 20 -5.21 2.59 19.97
N ALA A 21 -5.84 3.74 20.20
CA ALA A 21 -6.77 4.35 19.26
C ALA A 21 -6.08 4.75 17.95
N THR A 22 -4.91 5.39 18.04
CA THR A 22 -4.11 5.77 16.86
C THR A 22 -3.60 4.55 16.10
N ALA A 23 -3.17 3.50 16.80
CA ALA A 23 -2.78 2.24 16.17
C ALA A 23 -3.94 1.63 15.37
N VAL A 24 -5.13 1.50 15.98
CA VAL A 24 -6.32 0.97 15.30
C VAL A 24 -6.70 1.82 14.09
N TYR A 25 -6.68 3.15 14.24
CA TYR A 25 -6.95 4.08 13.15
C TYR A 25 -5.97 3.87 11.99
N PHE A 26 -4.67 3.79 12.28
CA PHE A 26 -3.63 3.61 11.28
C PHE A 26 -3.73 2.26 10.56
N PHE A 27 -4.05 1.18 11.29
CA PHE A 27 -4.32 -0.12 10.68
C PHE A 27 -5.53 -0.10 9.74
N ARG A 28 -6.59 0.64 10.10
CA ARG A 28 -7.76 0.82 9.23
C ARG A 28 -7.42 1.61 7.97
N LEU A 29 -6.67 2.71 8.12
CA LEU A 29 -6.23 3.54 7.00
C LEU A 29 -5.39 2.72 6.01
N LYS A 30 -4.44 1.92 6.51
CA LYS A 30 -3.65 0.98 5.69
C LYS A 30 -4.53 0.01 4.92
N ARG A 31 -5.50 -0.61 5.58
CA ARG A 31 -6.43 -1.55 4.93
C ARG A 31 -7.30 -0.86 3.87
N GLN A 32 -7.72 0.38 4.09
CA GLN A 32 -8.49 1.14 3.09
C GLN A 32 -7.66 1.40 1.83
N ARG A 33 -6.40 1.83 1.98
CA ARG A 33 -5.50 2.07 0.83
C ARG A 33 -5.30 0.82 -0.02
N ILE A 34 -5.08 -0.31 0.63
CA ILE A 34 -4.97 -1.62 -0.06
C ILE A 34 -6.24 -1.92 -0.86
N ARG A 35 -7.42 -1.71 -0.28
CA ARG A 35 -8.70 -1.96 -0.97
C ARG A 35 -8.92 -1.04 -2.16
N ILE A 36 -8.58 0.24 -2.05
CA ILE A 36 -8.71 1.21 -3.16
C ILE A 36 -7.82 0.76 -4.31
N LEU A 37 -6.55 0.45 -4.02
CA LEU A 37 -5.58 -0.02 -5.01
C LEU A 37 -6.04 -1.33 -5.68
N GLU A 38 -6.47 -2.32 -4.90
CA GLU A 38 -6.98 -3.60 -5.43
C GLU A 38 -8.22 -3.39 -6.31
N THR A 39 -9.14 -2.52 -5.91
CA THR A 39 -10.39 -2.27 -6.66
C THR A 39 -10.07 -1.60 -8.00
N TYR A 40 -9.20 -0.60 -8.00
CA TYR A 40 -8.80 0.10 -9.21
C TYR A 40 -8.02 -0.81 -10.17
N LEU A 41 -7.06 -1.59 -9.64
CA LEU A 41 -6.29 -2.53 -10.46
C LEU A 41 -7.17 -3.68 -10.97
N LYS A 42 -8.13 -4.18 -10.19
CA LYS A 42 -9.09 -5.19 -10.64
C LYS A 42 -9.87 -4.70 -11.86
N PHE A 43 -10.35 -3.45 -11.83
CA PHE A 43 -11.03 -2.83 -12.96
C PHE A 43 -10.11 -2.63 -14.17
N SER A 44 -8.82 -2.32 -13.93
CA SER A 44 -7.83 -2.19 -15.00
C SER A 44 -7.47 -3.54 -15.66
N VAL A 45 -7.53 -4.64 -14.91
CA VAL A 45 -7.29 -6.00 -15.41
C VAL A 45 -8.43 -6.52 -16.26
N GLU A 46 -9.67 -6.18 -15.93
CA GLU A 46 -10.81 -6.47 -16.80
C GLU A 46 -10.65 -5.82 -18.18
N LYS A 47 -9.88 -4.72 -18.26
CA LYS A 47 -9.50 -4.05 -19.51
C LYS A 47 -8.18 -4.57 -20.12
N GLY A 48 -7.55 -5.57 -19.51
CA GLY A 48 -6.30 -6.18 -19.99
C GLY A 48 -5.05 -5.29 -19.87
N GLN A 49 -5.08 -4.23 -19.05
CA GLN A 49 -4.00 -3.23 -19.01
C GLN A 49 -3.27 -3.21 -17.67
N ALA A 50 -1.95 -3.40 -17.70
CA ALA A 50 -1.06 -3.06 -16.59
C ALA A 50 -0.95 -1.52 -16.47
N ARG A 51 -0.90 -1.00 -15.23
CA ARG A 51 -0.89 0.45 -14.99
C ARG A 51 0.47 0.93 -14.52
N ARG A 52 0.89 2.08 -15.06
CA ARG A 52 2.12 2.79 -14.67
C ARG A 52 1.93 3.49 -13.32
N LEU A 53 3.01 3.62 -12.56
CA LEU A 53 3.06 4.33 -11.28
C LEU A 53 2.36 5.71 -11.27
N PRO A 54 2.68 6.68 -12.16
CA PRO A 54 2.10 8.02 -12.09
C PRO A 54 0.58 8.04 -12.32
N HIS A 55 0.07 7.12 -13.14
CA HIS A 55 -1.37 7.00 -13.38
C HIS A 55 -2.11 6.53 -12.13
N LEU A 56 -1.51 5.57 -11.40
CA LEU A 56 -2.08 5.09 -10.14
C LEU A 56 -2.02 6.13 -9.03
N MET A 57 -0.96 6.93 -8.98
CA MET A 57 -0.87 8.04 -8.02
C MET A 57 -1.99 9.06 -8.24
N ALA A 58 -2.28 9.41 -9.50
CA ALA A 58 -3.36 10.33 -9.86
C ALA A 58 -4.73 9.77 -9.47
N GLU A 59 -4.98 8.49 -9.76
CA GLU A 59 -6.33 7.89 -9.61
C GLU A 59 -6.61 7.40 -8.20
N CYS A 60 -5.60 6.89 -7.50
CA CYS A 60 -5.74 6.46 -6.11
C CYS A 60 -5.57 7.63 -5.13
N LEU A 61 -5.15 8.82 -5.61
CA LEU A 61 -4.79 9.98 -4.79
C LEU A 61 -3.80 9.60 -3.67
N MET A 62 -2.79 8.79 -4.04
CA MET A 62 -1.77 8.28 -3.13
C MET A 62 -0.39 8.77 -3.54
N THR A 63 0.48 8.97 -2.55
CA THR A 63 1.89 9.18 -2.83
C THR A 63 2.54 7.88 -3.29
N GLU A 64 3.68 7.99 -3.99
CA GLU A 64 4.45 6.83 -4.45
C GLU A 64 4.72 5.83 -3.31
N GLY A 65 5.21 6.32 -2.16
CA GLY A 65 5.48 5.47 -1.00
C GLY A 65 4.24 4.77 -0.45
N GLN A 66 3.08 5.44 -0.43
CA GLN A 66 1.82 4.83 -0.01
C GLN A 66 1.34 3.76 -1.00
N LEU A 67 1.57 3.99 -2.29
CA LEU A 67 1.22 3.03 -3.34
C LEU A 67 2.08 1.78 -3.24
N PHE A 68 3.40 1.92 -3.08
CA PHE A 68 4.31 0.79 -2.87
C PHE A 68 4.01 0.04 -1.59
N GLU A 69 3.76 0.75 -0.49
CA GLU A 69 3.38 0.12 0.78
C GLU A 69 2.09 -0.70 0.62
N ALA A 70 1.07 -0.14 -0.04
CA ALA A 70 -0.18 -0.84 -0.31
C ALA A 70 0.01 -2.04 -1.27
N ALA A 71 0.82 -1.88 -2.32
CA ALA A 71 1.10 -2.92 -3.30
C ALA A 71 1.91 -4.09 -2.71
N LEU A 72 2.87 -3.81 -1.82
CA LEU A 72 3.67 -4.82 -1.13
C LEU A 72 2.88 -5.51 -0.01
N ALA A 73 1.96 -4.79 0.65
CA ALA A 73 1.07 -5.36 1.66
C ALA A 73 -0.02 -6.25 1.04
N SER A 74 -0.40 -6.02 -0.22
CA SER A 74 -1.36 -6.87 -0.92
C SER A 74 -0.68 -8.09 -1.58
N ARG A 75 -1.20 -9.28 -1.30
CA ARG A 75 -0.79 -10.51 -2.01
C ARG A 75 -1.32 -10.60 -3.44
N LYS A 76 -2.27 -9.74 -3.80
CA LYS A 76 -2.98 -9.74 -5.09
C LYS A 76 -2.46 -8.69 -6.04
N VAL A 77 -1.52 -7.85 -5.63
CA VAL A 77 -0.91 -6.84 -6.49
C VAL A 77 0.48 -7.30 -6.89
N ASN A 78 0.73 -7.32 -8.19
CA ASN A 78 2.04 -7.59 -8.78
C ASN A 78 2.68 -6.30 -9.23
N VAL A 79 3.97 -6.15 -8.90
CA VAL A 79 4.80 -5.01 -9.26
C VAL A 79 6.03 -5.54 -9.97
N TRP A 80 6.34 -5.01 -11.14
CA TRP A 80 7.56 -5.34 -11.88
C TRP A 80 8.05 -4.15 -12.69
N ASN A 81 9.32 -4.20 -13.06
CA ASN A 81 9.91 -3.22 -13.96
C ASN A 81 9.74 -3.74 -15.40
N ALA A 82 9.25 -2.87 -16.27
CA ALA A 82 9.24 -3.08 -17.71
C ALA A 82 10.16 -2.06 -18.37
N PHE A 83 10.76 -2.46 -19.48
CA PHE A 83 11.51 -1.57 -20.35
C PHE A 83 10.62 -1.22 -21.54
N ASP A 84 10.69 0.02 -22.01
CA ASP A 84 9.96 0.42 -23.21
C ASP A 84 10.66 -0.19 -24.45
N ASP A 85 9.87 -0.65 -25.42
CA ASP A 85 10.40 -1.33 -26.63
C ASP A 85 11.12 -0.34 -27.57
N ASP A 86 10.93 0.97 -27.33
CA ASP A 86 11.52 2.08 -28.11
C ASP A 86 12.98 2.42 -27.74
N GLY A 87 13.69 1.54 -27.05
CA GLY A 87 15.11 1.73 -26.74
C GLY A 87 15.41 2.79 -25.68
N ASN A 88 14.39 3.26 -24.96
CA ASN A 88 14.57 4.17 -23.84
C ASN A 88 14.89 3.35 -22.58
N GLU A 89 16.10 3.50 -22.05
CA GLU A 89 16.67 2.70 -20.95
C GLU A 89 15.99 2.92 -19.59
N THR A 90 14.93 3.74 -19.53
CA THR A 90 14.27 4.10 -18.29
C THR A 90 13.32 3.00 -17.84
N PRO A 91 13.58 2.32 -16.70
CA PRO A 91 12.69 1.30 -16.20
C PRO A 91 11.33 1.91 -15.80
N ILE A 92 10.25 1.42 -16.40
CA ILE A 92 8.88 1.81 -16.06
C ILE A 92 8.34 0.81 -15.04
N ILE A 93 7.79 1.31 -13.95
CA ILE A 93 7.19 0.48 -12.91
C ILE A 93 5.72 0.23 -13.25
N LEU A 94 5.39 -1.05 -13.42
CA LEU A 94 4.06 -1.52 -13.75
C LEU A 94 3.42 -2.26 -12.57
N PHE A 95 2.11 -2.06 -12.42
CA PHE A 95 1.28 -2.69 -11.42
C PHE A 95 0.14 -3.45 -12.08
N ASN A 96 -0.21 -4.60 -11.52
CA ASN A 96 -1.29 -5.45 -12.00
C ASN A 96 -2.02 -6.14 -10.86
N TYR A 97 -3.30 -6.46 -11.06
CA TYR A 97 -4.08 -7.28 -10.14
C TYR A 97 -4.02 -8.75 -10.56
N ASP A 98 -3.52 -9.59 -9.67
CA ASP A 98 -3.47 -11.03 -9.82
C ASP A 98 -4.28 -11.70 -8.69
N PRO A 99 -5.50 -12.18 -8.98
CA PRO A 99 -6.35 -12.80 -7.97
C PRO A 99 -5.79 -14.12 -7.44
N LYS A 100 -4.88 -14.78 -8.17
CA LYS A 100 -4.28 -16.06 -7.77
C LYS A 100 -3.09 -15.89 -6.83
N GLY A 101 -2.60 -14.66 -6.67
CA GLY A 101 -1.44 -14.35 -5.85
C GLY A 101 -0.14 -14.92 -6.43
N ARG A 102 0.99 -14.26 -6.16
CA ARG A 102 2.29 -14.56 -6.78
C ARG A 102 2.71 -16.03 -6.63
N ALA A 103 2.60 -16.82 -7.70
CA ALA A 103 3.60 -17.83 -8.03
C ALA A 103 4.67 -17.13 -8.87
N ARG A 104 5.72 -16.65 -8.20
CA ARG A 104 6.77 -15.81 -8.81
C ARG A 104 7.59 -16.64 -9.82
N LYS A 105 7.23 -16.64 -11.11
CA LYS A 105 8.19 -16.93 -12.19
C LYS A 105 8.86 -15.62 -12.59
N VAL A 106 10.00 -15.35 -11.97
CA VAL A 106 10.94 -14.34 -12.47
C VAL A 106 11.45 -14.89 -13.81
N ARG A 107 10.94 -14.38 -14.94
CA ARG A 107 11.61 -14.56 -16.23
C ARG A 107 12.81 -13.62 -16.21
N SER A 108 13.97 -14.16 -15.84
CA SER A 108 15.25 -13.64 -16.32
C SER A 108 15.27 -13.90 -17.82
N LYS A 109 15.31 -12.84 -18.62
CA LYS A 109 15.87 -12.92 -19.96
C LYS A 109 17.37 -12.71 -19.84
#